data_AF-A0A550GNJ8-F1
#
_entry.id   AF-A0A550GNJ8-F1
#
_cell.length_a   1.000
_cell.length_b   1.000
_cell.length_c   1.000
_cell.angle_alpha   90.00
_cell.angle_beta   90.00
_cell.angle_gamma   90.00
#
_symmetry.space_group_name_H-M   'P 1'
#
loop_
_entity.id
_entity.type
_entity.pdbx_description
1 polymer ?
#
loop_
_entity_poly.entity_id
_entity_poly.type
_entity_poly.pdbx_seq_one_letter_code
_entity_poly.pdbx_strand_id
1 'polypeptide(L)'
;MRNSKLHGKQTIFVKPNMSHPEYLAGVVTSPALISELVGLLRNDNSEVIVGESNGFNYPCRDAFEKTGIETAVRKAGGTVINLSEDKVVKVNFHSIHSPVKGLFLPKTVVNADATVDMALMKTHEFAMYSGAIKNLFGCVPSNRRIYLHPYLSEVFYRLYTVIKPQLTVMDARTAIEGNGPTKGNPVQLDLILTSNCALATDVIASKIMGLKMEEVSYLDYIARKTNLHDDDIIVQGLQVPEVARKFERPRIDLPLKAQMLIYRHEFLTKALFCSLGFVKLLQKATIAYRGRPIETS
;
A
#
# COMPACT_ATOMS: atom_id res chain seq x y z
N MET A 1 14.16 16.89 -7.87
CA MET A 1 12.83 17.21 -8.44
C MET A 1 12.87 17.94 -9.79
N ARG A 2 13.91 18.68 -10.20
CA ARG A 2 13.88 19.45 -11.47
C ARG A 2 13.64 18.63 -12.76
N ASN A 3 13.92 17.32 -12.75
CA ASN A 3 13.62 16.40 -13.87
C ASN A 3 12.38 15.51 -13.68
N SER A 4 11.63 15.67 -12.59
CA SER A 4 10.39 14.89 -12.39
C SER A 4 9.25 15.49 -13.21
N LYS A 5 8.37 14.65 -13.76
CA LYS A 5 7.14 15.05 -14.48
C LYS A 5 6.06 15.65 -13.55
N LEU A 6 6.47 16.37 -12.51
CA LEU A 6 5.67 16.88 -11.40
C LEU A 6 5.67 18.42 -11.30
N HIS A 7 6.17 19.13 -12.32
CA HIS A 7 6.17 20.59 -12.38
C HIS A 7 4.94 21.12 -13.11
N GLY A 8 4.40 22.24 -12.66
CA GLY A 8 3.32 22.96 -13.34
C GLY A 8 2.02 22.17 -13.46
N LYS A 9 1.77 21.26 -12.51
CA LYS A 9 0.52 20.48 -12.42
C LYS A 9 -0.54 21.32 -11.73
N GLN A 10 -1.78 21.19 -12.20
CA GLN A 10 -2.92 21.76 -11.50
C GLN A 10 -3.20 20.96 -10.24
N THR A 11 -3.21 19.63 -10.33
CA THR A 11 -3.46 18.78 -9.15
C THR A 11 -2.46 17.64 -9.07
N ILE A 12 -1.80 17.52 -7.92
CA ILE A 12 -1.03 16.34 -7.53
C ILE A 12 -1.76 15.58 -6.43
N PHE A 13 -2.05 14.31 -6.67
CA PHE A 13 -2.56 13.40 -5.66
C PHE A 13 -1.39 12.69 -4.95
N VAL A 14 -1.38 12.67 -3.62
CA VAL A 14 -0.37 11.97 -2.82
C VAL A 14 -1.04 10.85 -2.05
N LYS A 15 -0.55 9.62 -2.21
CA LYS A 15 -1.06 8.43 -1.52
C LYS A 15 -0.19 8.08 -0.31
N PRO A 16 -0.56 8.41 0.94
CA PRO A 16 0.16 7.93 2.12
C PRO A 16 -0.15 6.46 2.40
N ASN A 17 0.52 5.87 3.37
CA ASN A 17 0.16 4.60 4.00
C ASN A 17 -0.42 4.85 5.39
N MET A 18 -1.71 4.61 5.58
CA MET A 18 -2.37 4.75 6.89
C MET A 18 -3.01 3.43 7.31
N SER A 19 -2.18 2.38 7.43
CA SER A 19 -2.62 1.03 7.79
C SER A 19 -3.00 0.84 9.28
N HIS A 20 -2.91 1.91 10.07
CA HIS A 20 -3.28 1.96 11.48
C HIS A 20 -3.92 3.34 11.79
N PRO A 21 -4.88 3.44 12.73
CA PRO A 21 -5.52 4.72 13.08
C PRO A 21 -4.61 5.69 13.82
N GLU A 22 -3.52 5.21 14.41
CA GLU A 22 -2.54 6.04 15.14
C GLU A 22 -1.16 5.94 14.49
N TYR A 23 -0.34 6.98 14.67
CA TYR A 23 1.00 7.00 14.12
C TYR A 23 1.90 5.97 14.81
N LEU A 24 2.42 5.04 14.02
CA LEU A 24 3.38 4.03 14.43
C LEU A 24 4.49 4.00 13.38
N ALA A 25 5.75 4.20 13.79
CA ALA A 25 6.89 4.23 12.89
C ALA A 25 6.99 2.92 12.07
N GLY A 26 7.21 3.05 10.77
CA GLY A 26 7.22 1.92 9.84
C GLY A 26 5.86 1.31 9.53
N VAL A 27 4.78 1.67 10.25
CA VAL A 27 3.40 1.20 10.01
C VAL A 27 2.52 2.30 9.40
N VAL A 28 2.73 3.56 9.74
CA VAL A 28 2.02 4.71 9.17
C VAL A 28 3.02 5.73 8.65
N THR A 29 2.69 6.36 7.52
CA THR A 29 3.51 7.41 6.93
C THR A 29 3.80 8.51 7.93
N SER A 30 5.07 8.92 8.02
CA SER A 30 5.51 9.95 8.96
C SER A 30 4.86 11.31 8.67
N PRO A 31 4.19 11.95 9.65
CA PRO A 31 3.62 13.30 9.50
C PRO A 31 4.68 14.34 9.11
N ALA A 32 5.88 14.24 9.68
CA ALA A 32 6.99 15.14 9.33
C ALA A 32 7.39 14.97 7.87
N LEU A 33 7.62 13.74 7.42
CA LEU A 33 8.10 13.49 6.05
C LEU A 33 7.04 13.84 5.00
N ILE A 34 5.75 13.59 5.28
CA ILE A 34 4.69 13.98 4.34
C ILE A 34 4.51 15.50 4.30
N SER A 35 4.73 16.20 5.41
CA SER A 35 4.75 17.68 5.43
C SER A 35 5.82 18.23 4.50
N GLU A 36 7.05 17.71 4.59
CA GLU A 36 8.16 18.13 3.73
C GLU A 36 7.87 17.83 2.25
N LEU A 37 7.38 16.62 1.95
CA LEU A 37 7.02 16.24 0.58
C LEU A 37 5.92 17.16 0.02
N VAL A 38 4.87 17.42 0.80
CA VAL A 38 3.77 18.32 0.39
C VAL A 38 4.32 19.72 0.16
N GLY A 39 5.14 20.26 1.07
CA GLY A 39 5.73 21.60 0.92
C GLY A 39 6.55 21.73 -0.36
N LEU A 40 7.38 20.73 -0.67
CA LEU A 40 8.16 20.69 -1.91
C LEU A 40 7.27 20.64 -3.16
N LEU A 41 6.17 19.87 -3.12
CA LEU A 41 5.23 19.77 -4.23
C LEU A 41 4.37 21.04 -4.38
N ARG A 42 4.00 21.71 -3.29
CA ARG A 42 3.17 22.93 -3.32
C ARG A 42 3.88 24.11 -4.00
N ASN A 43 5.20 24.21 -3.89
CA ASN A 43 5.97 25.33 -4.44
C ASN A 43 5.82 25.47 -5.97
N ASP A 44 5.67 24.36 -6.68
CA ASP A 44 5.70 24.32 -8.15
C ASP A 44 4.34 23.95 -8.78
N ASN A 45 3.27 23.79 -7.99
CA ASN A 45 1.98 23.23 -8.44
C ASN A 45 0.76 23.95 -7.81
N SER A 46 -0.40 23.87 -8.45
CA SER A 46 -1.60 24.61 -8.00
C SER A 46 -2.29 23.98 -6.78
N GLU A 47 -2.37 22.65 -6.71
CA GLU A 47 -3.01 21.90 -5.63
C GLU A 47 -2.27 20.60 -5.32
N VAL A 48 -2.10 20.27 -4.03
CA VAL A 48 -1.59 18.97 -3.55
C VAL A 48 -2.60 18.37 -2.58
N ILE A 49 -3.17 17.22 -2.95
CA ILE A 49 -4.21 16.52 -2.20
C ILE A 49 -3.64 15.21 -1.67
N VAL A 50 -3.65 15.01 -0.36
CA VAL A 50 -3.27 13.76 0.29
C VAL A 50 -4.52 12.93 0.57
N GLY A 51 -4.61 11.69 0.09
CA GLY A 51 -5.85 10.92 0.26
C GLY A 51 -5.69 9.44 0.55
N GLU A 52 -6.60 8.95 1.38
CA GLU A 52 -6.71 7.54 1.76
C GLU A 52 -8.19 7.15 1.95
N SER A 53 -8.49 5.86 1.87
CA SER A 53 -9.83 5.31 2.15
C SER A 53 -9.99 4.88 3.61
N ASN A 54 -11.22 4.62 4.03
CA ASN A 54 -11.50 4.00 5.32
C ASN A 54 -10.67 2.72 5.52
N GLY A 55 -10.15 2.57 6.73
CA GLY A 55 -9.57 1.33 7.21
C GLY A 55 -10.63 0.23 7.27
N PHE A 56 -10.20 -1.02 7.43
CA PHE A 56 -11.16 -2.11 7.58
C PHE A 56 -11.99 -1.97 8.87
N ASN A 57 -11.36 -1.46 9.94
CA ASN A 57 -11.96 -1.35 11.28
C ASN A 57 -12.02 0.09 11.82
N TYR A 58 -11.61 1.09 11.04
CA TYR A 58 -11.55 2.48 11.52
C TYR A 58 -11.87 3.48 10.39
N PRO A 59 -12.52 4.61 10.71
CA PRO A 59 -12.74 5.68 9.75
C PRO A 59 -11.43 6.34 9.31
N CYS A 60 -11.37 6.76 8.04
CA CYS A 60 -10.20 7.47 7.50
C CYS A 60 -9.98 8.82 8.19
N ARG A 61 -11.06 9.55 8.50
CA ARG A 61 -11.01 10.86 9.17
C ARG A 61 -10.32 10.77 10.53
N ASP A 62 -10.71 9.80 11.36
CA ASP A 62 -10.09 9.53 12.64
C ASP A 62 -8.58 9.24 12.50
N ALA A 63 -8.21 8.46 11.48
CA ALA A 63 -6.80 8.16 11.23
C ALA A 63 -6.02 9.42 10.79
N PHE A 64 -6.59 10.28 9.95
CA PHE A 64 -5.94 11.53 9.53
C PHE A 64 -5.67 12.46 10.71
N GLU A 65 -6.62 12.56 11.65
CA GLU A 65 -6.51 13.34 12.86
C GLU A 65 -5.49 12.74 13.84
N LYS A 66 -5.69 11.49 14.26
CA LYS A 66 -4.88 10.82 15.30
C LYS A 66 -3.44 10.58 14.88
N THR A 67 -3.18 10.39 13.59
CA THR A 67 -1.80 10.26 13.09
C THR A 67 -1.09 11.62 13.00
N GLY A 68 -1.81 12.74 13.03
CA GLY A 68 -1.26 14.08 12.82
C GLY A 68 -0.97 14.42 11.35
N ILE A 69 -1.30 13.53 10.40
CA ILE A 69 -1.08 13.77 8.98
C ILE A 69 -1.90 14.97 8.50
N GLU A 70 -3.16 15.10 8.90
CA GLU A 70 -4.00 16.22 8.44
C GLU A 70 -3.40 17.58 8.83
N THR A 71 -3.00 17.73 10.09
CA THR A 71 -2.36 18.96 10.57
C THR A 71 -1.06 19.24 9.81
N ALA A 72 -0.23 18.22 9.59
CA ALA A 72 1.05 18.35 8.90
C ALA A 72 0.89 18.74 7.42
N VAL A 73 -0.10 18.16 6.73
CA VAL A 73 -0.42 18.45 5.33
C VAL A 73 -0.98 19.86 5.16
N ARG A 74 -1.93 20.26 6.02
CA ARG A 74 -2.51 21.62 6.00
C ARG A 74 -1.47 22.69 6.25
N LYS A 75 -0.56 22.47 7.23
CA LYS A 75 0.55 23.39 7.51
C LYS A 75 1.49 23.58 6.32
N ALA A 76 1.70 22.53 5.53
CA ALA A 76 2.50 22.56 4.31
C ALA A 76 1.75 23.13 3.09
N GLY A 77 0.50 23.56 3.25
CA GLY A 77 -0.32 24.17 2.19
C GLY A 77 -1.09 23.18 1.31
N GLY A 78 -1.14 21.90 1.68
CA GLY A 78 -1.95 20.88 1.01
C GLY A 78 -3.32 20.66 1.66
N THR A 79 -4.12 19.76 1.08
CA THR A 79 -5.42 19.33 1.61
C THR A 79 -5.45 17.81 1.83
N VAL A 80 -6.39 17.33 2.65
CA VAL A 80 -6.63 15.90 2.83
C VAL A 80 -8.01 15.48 2.32
N ILE A 81 -8.15 14.25 1.86
CA ILE A 81 -9.43 13.68 1.40
C ILE A 81 -9.63 12.24 1.89
N ASN A 82 -10.84 11.96 2.40
CA ASN A 82 -11.30 10.58 2.56
C ASN A 82 -11.85 10.07 1.22
N LEU A 83 -11.11 9.19 0.56
CA LEU A 83 -11.48 8.61 -0.72
C LEU A 83 -12.77 7.78 -0.64
N SER A 84 -13.15 7.29 0.54
CA SER A 84 -14.42 6.57 0.75
C SER A 84 -15.66 7.47 0.70
N GLU A 85 -15.48 8.78 0.72
CA GLU A 85 -16.55 9.78 0.61
C GLU A 85 -16.52 10.50 -0.76
N ASP A 86 -15.55 10.19 -1.62
CA ASP A 86 -15.42 10.78 -2.95
C ASP A 86 -16.42 10.15 -3.94
N LYS A 87 -16.74 10.91 -4.99
CA LYS A 87 -17.45 10.38 -6.15
C LYS A 87 -16.58 9.36 -6.85
N VAL A 88 -17.13 8.19 -7.14
CA VAL A 88 -16.42 7.12 -7.84
C VAL A 88 -16.77 7.07 -9.33
N VAL A 89 -15.81 6.65 -10.14
CA VAL A 89 -15.98 6.28 -11.55
C VAL A 89 -15.58 4.83 -11.75
N LYS A 90 -16.29 4.14 -12.65
CA LYS A 90 -15.93 2.78 -13.03
C LYS A 90 -14.88 2.82 -14.14
N VAL A 91 -13.66 2.42 -13.82
CA VAL A 91 -12.60 2.19 -14.81
C VAL A 91 -12.73 0.76 -15.32
N ASN A 92 -13.08 0.60 -16.59
CA ASN A 92 -13.25 -0.72 -17.20
C ASN A 92 -11.92 -1.23 -17.79
N PHE A 93 -11.71 -2.54 -17.70
CA PHE A 93 -10.53 -3.20 -18.25
C PHE A 93 -10.93 -4.07 -19.44
N HIS A 94 -10.33 -3.79 -20.59
CA HIS A 94 -10.55 -4.57 -21.80
C HIS A 94 -9.59 -5.76 -21.79
N SER A 95 -9.96 -6.80 -21.03
CA SER A 95 -9.27 -8.09 -21.05
C SER A 95 -10.30 -9.21 -21.04
N ILE A 96 -10.31 -9.99 -22.13
CA ILE A 96 -11.24 -11.11 -22.34
C ILE A 96 -11.06 -12.17 -21.24
N HIS A 97 -9.81 -12.47 -20.88
CA HIS A 97 -9.47 -13.55 -19.95
C HIS A 97 -9.30 -13.12 -18.48
N SER A 98 -9.39 -11.82 -18.16
CA SER A 98 -9.28 -11.36 -16.77
C SER A 98 -10.63 -11.44 -16.05
N PRO A 99 -10.70 -12.01 -14.83
CA PRO A 99 -11.90 -11.98 -14.00
C PRO A 99 -12.19 -10.56 -13.47
N VAL A 100 -11.17 -9.69 -13.42
CA VAL A 100 -11.33 -8.28 -13.00
C VAL A 100 -11.68 -7.46 -14.23
N LYS A 101 -12.98 -7.19 -14.42
CA LYS A 101 -13.49 -6.42 -15.58
C LYS A 101 -13.46 -4.90 -15.38
N GLY A 102 -13.25 -4.44 -14.16
CA GLY A 102 -13.12 -3.02 -13.85
C GLY A 102 -13.06 -2.77 -12.34
N LEU A 103 -12.67 -1.56 -11.97
CA LEU A 103 -12.64 -1.08 -10.59
C LEU A 103 -13.39 0.23 -10.47
N PHE A 104 -14.04 0.44 -9.33
CA PHE A 104 -14.56 1.74 -8.95
C PHE A 104 -13.47 2.50 -8.22
N LEU A 105 -13.04 3.62 -8.80
CA LEU A 105 -11.96 4.45 -8.25
C LEU A 105 -12.46 5.88 -7.99
N PRO A 106 -11.91 6.58 -6.98
CA PRO A 106 -12.25 7.97 -6.69
C PRO A 106 -11.91 8.88 -7.87
N LYS A 107 -12.80 9.82 -8.19
CA LYS A 107 -12.56 10.83 -9.24
C LYS A 107 -11.31 11.65 -8.94
N THR A 108 -11.05 11.95 -7.67
CA THR A 108 -9.85 12.70 -7.26
C THR A 108 -8.56 12.00 -7.69
N VAL A 109 -8.51 10.67 -7.59
CA VAL A 109 -7.34 9.88 -8.00
C VAL A 109 -7.24 9.80 -9.52
N VAL A 110 -8.36 9.53 -10.21
CA VAL A 110 -8.36 9.33 -11.68
C VAL A 110 -8.12 10.63 -12.45
N ASN A 111 -8.57 11.77 -11.91
CA ASN A 111 -8.50 13.06 -12.59
C ASN A 111 -7.24 13.88 -12.22
N ALA A 112 -6.43 13.42 -11.27
CA ALA A 112 -5.20 14.13 -10.91
C ALA A 112 -4.20 14.15 -12.08
N ASP A 113 -3.53 15.28 -12.29
CA ASP A 113 -2.53 15.40 -13.37
C ASP A 113 -1.28 14.57 -13.10
N ALA A 114 -0.98 14.34 -11.82
CA ALA A 114 0.06 13.44 -11.37
C ALA A 114 -0.28 12.81 -10.02
N THR A 115 0.26 11.61 -9.79
CA THR A 115 0.21 10.89 -8.52
C THR A 115 1.61 10.70 -7.96
N VAL A 116 1.76 10.91 -6.66
CA VAL A 116 2.93 10.55 -5.87
C VAL A 116 2.52 9.48 -4.86
N ASP A 117 3.23 8.36 -4.84
CA ASP A 117 2.99 7.29 -3.88
C ASP A 117 4.00 7.39 -2.73
N MET A 118 3.51 7.49 -1.50
CA MET A 118 4.31 7.57 -0.29
C MET A 118 4.15 6.30 0.53
N ALA A 119 5.00 5.32 0.23
CA ALA A 119 4.90 3.96 0.71
C ALA A 119 5.84 3.68 1.90
N LEU A 120 5.65 2.51 2.51
CA LEU A 120 6.48 1.99 3.61
C LEU A 120 6.97 0.60 3.24
N MET A 121 8.17 0.24 3.71
CA MET A 121 8.76 -1.08 3.50
C MET A 121 8.35 -2.05 4.61
N LYS A 122 7.57 -3.08 4.28
CA LYS A 122 7.04 -4.04 5.27
C LYS A 122 6.95 -5.46 4.73
N THR A 123 7.09 -6.45 5.60
CA THR A 123 6.53 -7.78 5.35
C THR A 123 5.01 -7.78 5.49
N HIS A 124 4.35 -8.82 4.96
CA HIS A 124 2.89 -8.94 5.03
C HIS A 124 2.44 -10.40 5.12
N GLU A 125 1.63 -10.75 6.13
CA GLU A 125 1.16 -12.13 6.40
C GLU A 125 0.52 -12.83 5.17
N PHE A 126 -0.21 -12.10 4.33
CA PHE A 126 -0.89 -12.69 3.16
C PHE A 126 -0.15 -12.54 1.83
N ALA A 127 0.78 -11.58 1.72
CA ALA A 127 1.36 -11.17 0.45
C ALA A 127 2.89 -11.26 0.44
N MET A 128 3.49 -11.73 1.54
CA MET A 128 4.92 -11.71 1.87
C MET A 128 5.52 -10.30 2.01
N TYR A 129 5.17 -9.38 1.12
CA TYR A 129 5.72 -8.05 1.00
C TYR A 129 4.62 -6.99 0.83
N SER A 130 4.82 -5.83 1.43
CA SER A 130 4.01 -4.63 1.24
C SER A 130 4.92 -3.44 0.98
N GLY A 131 4.70 -2.80 -0.16
CA GLY A 131 5.40 -1.59 -0.59
C GLY A 131 4.52 -0.71 -1.44
N ALA A 132 5.10 -0.09 -2.46
CA ALA A 132 4.51 0.95 -3.28
C ALA A 132 3.26 0.50 -4.04
N ILE A 133 3.34 -0.58 -4.80
CA ILE A 133 2.21 -1.06 -5.60
C ILE A 133 1.03 -1.47 -4.70
N LYS A 134 1.32 -2.16 -3.59
CA LYS A 134 0.28 -2.58 -2.65
C LYS A 134 -0.34 -1.37 -1.92
N ASN A 135 0.41 -0.28 -1.73
CA ASN A 135 -0.10 0.95 -1.12
C ASN A 135 -1.26 1.57 -1.92
N LEU A 136 -1.23 1.42 -3.25
CA LEU A 136 -2.30 1.87 -4.16
C LEU A 136 -3.63 1.15 -3.94
N PHE A 137 -3.64 0.00 -3.27
CA PHE A 137 -4.89 -0.69 -2.90
C PHE A 137 -5.77 0.15 -1.98
N GLY A 138 -5.19 1.08 -1.22
CA GLY A 138 -5.93 2.07 -0.45
C GLY A 138 -6.77 3.03 -1.31
N CYS A 139 -6.49 3.15 -2.61
CA CYS A 139 -7.32 3.91 -3.54
C CYS A 139 -8.61 3.20 -3.94
N VAL A 140 -8.86 1.96 -3.48
CA VAL A 140 -10.15 1.28 -3.67
C VAL A 140 -11.09 1.64 -2.51
N PRO A 141 -12.09 2.51 -2.72
CA PRO A 141 -12.85 3.17 -1.66
C PRO A 141 -14.05 2.31 -1.23
N SER A 142 -13.79 1.04 -0.87
CA SER A 142 -14.86 0.11 -0.52
C SER A 142 -14.48 -0.83 0.61
N ASN A 143 -15.35 -0.92 1.62
CA ASN A 143 -15.25 -1.92 2.68
C ASN A 143 -15.39 -3.35 2.13
N ARG A 144 -15.96 -3.51 0.92
CA ARG A 144 -16.07 -4.79 0.22
C ARG A 144 -14.83 -5.12 -0.63
N ARG A 145 -13.73 -4.37 -0.51
CA ARG A 145 -12.44 -4.69 -1.15
C ARG A 145 -11.89 -6.06 -0.74
N ILE A 146 -12.41 -6.66 0.35
CA ILE A 146 -12.13 -8.05 0.70
C ILE A 146 -12.49 -9.04 -0.43
N TYR A 147 -13.51 -8.76 -1.23
CA TYR A 147 -13.92 -9.62 -2.36
C TYR A 147 -12.93 -9.62 -3.52
N LEU A 148 -11.96 -8.70 -3.51
CA LEU A 148 -10.88 -8.64 -4.49
C LEU A 148 -9.69 -9.55 -4.12
N HIS A 149 -9.69 -10.15 -2.92
CA HIS A 149 -8.58 -10.97 -2.44
C HIS A 149 -8.21 -12.18 -3.32
N PRO A 150 -9.18 -12.88 -3.97
CA PRO A 150 -8.86 -13.95 -4.92
C PRO A 150 -8.06 -13.48 -6.14
N TYR A 151 -8.04 -12.17 -6.41
CA TYR A 151 -7.52 -11.59 -7.65
C TYR A 151 -6.44 -10.53 -7.39
N LEU A 152 -5.80 -10.51 -6.22
CA LEU A 152 -4.90 -9.40 -5.81
C LEU A 152 -3.80 -9.09 -6.82
N SER A 153 -3.14 -10.08 -7.40
CA SER A 153 -2.06 -9.83 -8.37
C SER A 153 -2.56 -9.05 -9.60
N GLU A 154 -3.71 -9.43 -10.13
CA GLU A 154 -4.35 -8.70 -11.23
C GLU A 154 -4.87 -7.33 -10.78
N VAL A 155 -5.47 -7.23 -9.59
CA VAL A 155 -5.96 -5.95 -9.07
C VAL A 155 -4.81 -4.96 -8.86
N PHE A 156 -3.70 -5.41 -8.29
CA PHE A 156 -2.49 -4.59 -8.09
C PHE A 156 -1.88 -4.17 -9.42
N TYR A 157 -1.81 -5.09 -10.40
CA TYR A 157 -1.40 -4.75 -11.77
C TYR A 157 -2.28 -3.64 -12.38
N ARG A 158 -3.61 -3.75 -12.23
CA ARG A 158 -4.56 -2.76 -12.75
C ARG A 158 -4.44 -1.42 -12.05
N LEU A 159 -4.32 -1.40 -10.72
CA LEU A 159 -4.12 -0.17 -9.97
C LEU A 159 -2.80 0.50 -10.35
N TYR A 160 -1.71 -0.27 -10.44
CA TYR A 160 -0.41 0.22 -10.87
C TYR A 160 -0.45 0.86 -12.26
N THR A 161 -1.11 0.21 -13.22
CA THR A 161 -1.19 0.71 -14.61
C THR A 161 -2.16 1.89 -14.79
N VAL A 162 -3.24 1.96 -14.01
CA VAL A 162 -4.22 3.06 -14.08
C VAL A 162 -3.73 4.29 -13.32
N ILE A 163 -3.27 4.12 -12.08
CA ILE A 163 -2.85 5.24 -11.21
C ILE A 163 -1.46 5.73 -11.61
N LYS A 164 -0.56 4.79 -11.98
CA LYS A 164 0.78 5.04 -12.51
C LYS A 164 1.52 6.19 -11.81
N PRO A 165 1.91 6.02 -10.53
CA PRO A 165 2.63 7.06 -9.80
C PRO A 165 3.86 7.56 -10.58
N GLN A 166 3.96 8.88 -10.73
CA GLN A 166 5.08 9.55 -11.40
C GLN A 166 6.30 9.68 -10.49
N LEU A 167 6.08 9.54 -9.18
CA LEU A 167 7.10 9.44 -8.15
C LEU A 167 6.60 8.49 -7.06
N THR A 168 7.46 7.55 -6.68
CA THR A 168 7.32 6.78 -5.46
C THR A 168 8.39 7.26 -4.48
N VAL A 169 7.98 7.54 -3.25
CA VAL A 169 8.84 7.81 -2.11
C VAL A 169 8.55 6.74 -1.07
N MET A 170 9.45 5.78 -0.92
CA MET A 170 9.34 4.74 0.10
C MET A 170 10.14 5.15 1.32
N ASP A 171 9.44 5.44 2.42
CA ASP A 171 10.04 5.67 3.72
C ASP A 171 10.38 4.30 4.34
N ALA A 172 11.66 4.00 4.34
CA ALA A 172 12.22 2.78 4.90
C ALA A 172 13.17 3.09 6.07
N ARG A 173 13.07 4.29 6.68
CA ARG A 173 13.88 4.64 7.86
C ARG A 173 13.64 3.63 8.96
N THR A 174 12.37 3.34 9.21
CA THR A 174 11.91 2.19 9.99
C THR A 174 11.04 1.32 9.08
N ALA A 175 11.47 0.08 8.84
CA ALA A 175 10.71 -0.95 8.13
C ALA A 175 10.05 -1.92 9.12
N ILE A 176 9.20 -2.83 8.63
CA ILE A 176 8.54 -3.85 9.47
C ILE A 176 8.87 -5.26 8.95
N GLU A 177 9.35 -6.14 9.82
CA GLU A 177 9.57 -7.57 9.54
C GLU A 177 8.64 -8.50 10.32
N GLY A 178 8.58 -9.78 9.96
CA GLY A 178 7.72 -10.76 10.64
C GLY A 178 6.24 -10.60 10.27
N ASN A 179 5.36 -10.59 11.27
CA ASN A 179 3.89 -10.58 11.08
C ASN A 179 3.32 -9.20 10.75
N GLY A 180 3.85 -8.54 9.73
CA GLY A 180 3.28 -7.30 9.18
C GLY A 180 1.90 -7.52 8.52
N PRO A 181 1.15 -6.45 8.23
CA PRO A 181 1.65 -5.08 8.06
C PRO A 181 1.67 -4.22 9.32
N THR A 182 1.05 -4.67 10.42
CA THR A 182 0.92 -3.90 11.68
C THR A 182 1.47 -4.62 12.92
N LYS A 183 1.58 -5.96 12.91
CA LYS A 183 1.99 -6.78 14.07
C LYS A 183 3.42 -7.32 13.95
N GLY A 184 4.22 -6.73 13.08
CA GLY A 184 5.61 -7.10 12.86
C GLY A 184 6.56 -6.36 13.81
N ASN A 185 7.85 -6.68 13.72
CA ASN A 185 8.91 -6.04 14.47
C ASN A 185 9.51 -4.88 13.67
N PRO A 186 9.75 -3.71 14.28
CA PRO A 186 10.41 -2.60 13.60
C PRO A 186 11.87 -2.92 13.32
N VAL A 187 12.35 -2.55 12.13
CA VAL A 187 13.74 -2.68 11.68
C VAL A 187 14.23 -1.31 11.25
N GLN A 188 15.23 -0.77 11.94
CA GLN A 188 15.86 0.47 11.53
C GLN A 188 16.78 0.20 10.33
N LEU A 189 16.54 0.88 9.21
CA LEU A 189 17.41 0.86 8.03
C LEU A 189 17.96 2.24 7.68
N ASP A 190 17.30 3.33 8.10
CA ASP A 190 17.67 4.71 7.76
C ASP A 190 17.72 5.00 6.25
N LEU A 191 16.84 4.35 5.48
CA LEU A 191 16.77 4.49 4.01
C LEU A 191 15.52 5.26 3.56
N ILE A 192 15.69 6.00 2.46
CA ILE A 192 14.59 6.49 1.63
C ILE A 192 14.87 6.04 0.21
N LEU A 193 13.94 5.29 -0.38
CA LEU A 193 14.02 4.93 -1.80
C LEU A 193 13.11 5.85 -2.59
N THR A 194 13.60 6.33 -3.72
CA THR A 194 12.78 7.14 -4.64
C THR A 194 12.96 6.65 -6.07
N SER A 195 11.87 6.64 -6.83
CA SER A 195 11.88 6.28 -8.25
C SER A 195 10.65 6.84 -8.95
N ASN A 196 10.71 6.94 -10.28
CA ASN A 196 9.54 7.17 -11.13
C ASN A 196 8.85 5.85 -11.53
N CYS A 197 9.28 4.71 -10.98
CA CYS A 197 8.73 3.39 -11.23
C CYS A 197 8.48 2.67 -9.90
N ALA A 198 7.20 2.56 -9.52
CA ALA A 198 6.79 1.87 -8.30
C ALA A 198 7.23 0.39 -8.30
N LEU A 199 7.16 -0.27 -9.47
CA LEU A 199 7.60 -1.65 -9.63
C LEU A 199 9.11 -1.81 -9.37
N ALA A 200 9.95 -0.95 -9.95
CA ALA A 200 11.39 -0.98 -9.71
C ALA A 200 11.72 -0.71 -8.23
N THR A 201 10.98 0.22 -7.59
CA THR A 201 11.13 0.48 -6.15
C THR A 201 10.84 -0.78 -5.33
N ASP A 202 9.73 -1.47 -5.63
CA ASP A 202 9.33 -2.68 -4.92
C ASP A 202 10.28 -3.86 -5.17
N VAL A 203 10.81 -4.02 -6.39
CA VAL A 203 11.82 -5.04 -6.70
C VAL A 203 13.08 -4.80 -5.87
N ILE A 204 13.62 -3.57 -5.86
CA ILE A 204 14.81 -3.24 -5.07
C ILE A 204 14.56 -3.36 -3.57
N ALA A 205 13.43 -2.88 -3.08
CA ALA A 205 13.04 -3.02 -1.68
C ALA A 205 12.96 -4.49 -1.26
N SER A 206 12.38 -5.37 -2.09
CA SER A 206 12.31 -6.80 -1.80
C SER A 206 13.71 -7.44 -1.68
N LYS A 207 14.66 -7.03 -2.53
CA LYS A 207 16.06 -7.48 -2.45
C LYS A 207 16.76 -6.97 -1.19
N ILE A 208 16.54 -5.71 -0.80
CA ILE A 208 17.04 -5.16 0.46
C ILE A 208 16.54 -5.98 1.65
N MET A 209 15.29 -6.44 1.62
CA MET A 209 14.71 -7.30 2.66
C MET A 209 15.18 -8.77 2.59
N GLY A 210 15.98 -9.13 1.57
CA GLY A 210 16.41 -10.49 1.31
C GLY A 210 15.26 -11.43 0.91
N LEU A 211 14.21 -10.89 0.28
CA LEU A 211 13.11 -11.65 -0.31
C LEU A 211 13.45 -11.99 -1.77
N LYS A 212 13.01 -13.17 -2.21
CA LYS A 212 13.06 -13.56 -3.63
C LYS A 212 11.79 -13.14 -4.33
N MET A 213 11.89 -12.83 -5.63
CA MET A 213 10.73 -12.48 -6.45
C MET A 213 9.66 -13.57 -6.44
N GLU A 214 10.05 -14.85 -6.43
CA GLU A 214 9.12 -15.99 -6.36
C GLU A 214 8.29 -16.04 -5.05
N GLU A 215 8.80 -15.45 -3.97
CA GLU A 215 8.08 -15.37 -2.68
C GLU A 215 6.95 -14.32 -2.74
N VAL A 216 7.06 -13.34 -3.63
CA VAL A 216 6.13 -12.20 -3.74
C VAL A 216 5.31 -12.32 -5.02
N SER A 217 4.28 -13.17 -4.98
CA SER A 217 3.50 -13.57 -6.16
C SER A 217 2.94 -12.42 -7.01
N TYR A 218 2.49 -11.33 -6.39
CA TYR A 218 1.97 -10.18 -7.15
C TYR A 218 3.09 -9.38 -7.83
N LEU A 219 4.28 -9.33 -7.22
CA LEU A 219 5.40 -8.57 -7.75
C LEU A 219 5.98 -9.29 -8.97
N ASP A 220 6.18 -10.61 -8.88
CA ASP A 220 6.55 -11.46 -10.02
C ASP A 220 5.49 -11.39 -11.14
N TYR A 221 4.20 -11.45 -10.80
CA TYR A 221 3.13 -11.29 -11.78
C TYR A 221 3.20 -9.97 -12.54
N ILE A 222 3.39 -8.85 -11.84
CA ILE A 222 3.44 -7.52 -12.46
C ILE A 222 4.72 -7.34 -13.28
N ALA A 223 5.87 -7.82 -12.80
CA ALA A 223 7.12 -7.82 -13.55
C ALA A 223 6.98 -8.53 -14.90
N ARG A 224 6.41 -9.75 -14.91
CA ARG A 224 6.12 -10.48 -16.15
C ARG A 224 5.15 -9.76 -17.07
N LYS A 225 4.09 -9.15 -16.53
CA LYS A 225 3.09 -8.42 -17.33
C LYS A 225 3.64 -7.14 -17.96
N THR A 226 4.65 -6.53 -17.35
CA THR A 226 5.26 -5.29 -17.80
C THR A 226 6.60 -5.49 -18.50
N ASN A 227 7.08 -6.73 -18.56
CA ASN A 227 8.37 -7.11 -19.13
C ASN A 227 9.55 -6.35 -18.49
N LEU A 228 9.46 -6.07 -17.18
CA LEU A 228 10.56 -5.50 -16.41
C LEU A 228 11.46 -6.62 -15.89
N HIS A 229 12.75 -6.54 -16.20
CA HIS A 229 13.78 -7.43 -15.69
C HIS A 229 14.65 -6.71 -14.67
N ASP A 230 15.33 -7.49 -13.84
CA ASP A 230 16.21 -6.96 -12.80
C ASP A 230 17.34 -6.08 -13.39
N ASP A 231 17.86 -6.45 -14.56
CA ASP A 231 18.94 -5.74 -15.25
C ASP A 231 18.48 -4.39 -15.83
N ASP A 232 17.17 -4.16 -15.94
CA ASP A 232 16.59 -2.88 -16.38
C ASP A 232 16.64 -1.82 -15.26
N ILE A 233 16.95 -2.22 -14.02
CA ILE A 233 16.88 -1.35 -12.84
C ILE A 233 18.27 -0.83 -12.47
N ILE A 234 18.47 0.48 -12.65
CA ILE A 234 19.71 1.15 -12.27
C ILE A 234 19.55 1.75 -10.87
N VAL A 235 20.36 1.28 -9.91
CA VAL A 235 20.39 1.79 -8.54
C VAL A 235 21.44 2.91 -8.42
N GLN A 236 20.99 4.10 -8.01
CA GLN A 236 21.86 5.24 -7.71
C GLN A 236 21.98 5.43 -6.19
N GLY A 237 23.19 5.78 -5.72
CA GLY A 237 23.48 5.90 -4.28
C GLY A 237 23.93 4.56 -3.67
N LEU A 238 23.46 4.27 -2.45
CA LEU A 238 23.77 3.04 -1.73
C LEU A 238 23.31 1.82 -2.54
N GLN A 239 24.23 0.88 -2.77
CA GLN A 239 23.94 -0.34 -3.50
C GLN A 239 23.24 -1.35 -2.59
N VAL A 240 22.40 -2.20 -3.19
CA VAL A 240 21.62 -3.21 -2.46
C VAL A 240 22.49 -4.06 -1.53
N PRO A 241 23.66 -4.60 -1.93
CA PRO A 241 24.48 -5.42 -1.03
C PRO A 241 25.00 -4.68 0.21
N GLU A 242 25.10 -3.34 0.16
CA GLU A 242 25.60 -2.52 1.28
C GLU A 242 24.55 -2.37 2.38
N VAL A 243 23.27 -2.46 2.02
CA VAL A 243 22.14 -2.19 2.92
C VAL A 243 21.20 -3.39 3.09
N ALA A 244 21.44 -4.47 2.36
CA ALA A 244 20.60 -5.66 2.40
C ALA A 244 20.67 -6.33 3.77
N ARG A 245 19.49 -6.66 4.28
CA ARG A 245 19.29 -7.38 5.53
C ARG A 245 18.27 -8.47 5.29
N LYS A 246 18.54 -9.65 5.83
CA LYS A 246 17.61 -10.77 5.79
C LYS A 246 16.48 -10.55 6.80
N PHE A 247 15.29 -10.16 6.34
CA PHE A 247 14.14 -9.86 7.21
C PHE A 247 13.48 -11.12 7.78
N GLU A 248 12.93 -11.10 9.00
CA GLU A 248 12.07 -12.18 9.47
C GLU A 248 10.83 -12.32 8.56
N ARG A 249 10.48 -13.55 8.16
CA ARG A 249 9.33 -13.81 7.29
C ARG A 249 8.07 -13.92 8.15
N PRO A 250 6.87 -13.60 7.63
CA PRO A 250 5.64 -13.83 8.38
C PRO A 250 5.49 -15.29 8.80
N ARG A 251 5.07 -15.52 10.05
CA ARG A 251 4.84 -16.87 10.57
C ARG A 251 3.50 -17.39 10.08
N ILE A 252 3.55 -18.33 9.15
CA ILE A 252 2.35 -18.95 8.57
C ILE A 252 1.82 -20.08 9.47
N ASP A 253 1.00 -19.71 10.45
CA ASP A 253 0.31 -20.64 11.36
C ASP A 253 -0.98 -21.23 10.75
N LEU A 254 -1.61 -22.18 11.46
CA LEU A 254 -2.78 -22.89 10.93
C LEU A 254 -3.97 -21.97 10.61
N PRO A 255 -4.36 -21.01 11.49
CA PRO A 255 -5.39 -20.03 11.15
C PRO A 255 -5.06 -19.21 9.90
N LEU A 256 -3.81 -18.75 9.77
CA LEU A 256 -3.38 -17.98 8.61
C LEU A 256 -3.44 -18.82 7.33
N LYS A 257 -3.02 -20.10 7.37
CA LYS A 257 -3.17 -21.04 6.23
C LYS A 257 -4.62 -21.21 5.82
N ALA A 258 -5.53 -21.39 6.78
CA ALA A 258 -6.95 -21.54 6.51
C ALA A 258 -7.53 -20.27 5.87
N GLN A 259 -7.17 -19.09 6.38
CA GLN A 259 -7.61 -17.82 5.83
C GLN A 259 -7.06 -17.57 4.41
N MET A 260 -5.80 -17.92 4.16
CA MET A 260 -5.20 -17.87 2.82
C MET A 260 -5.95 -18.77 1.84
N LEU A 261 -6.36 -19.98 2.26
CA LEU A 261 -7.16 -20.88 1.42
C LEU A 261 -8.53 -20.29 1.11
N ILE A 262 -9.19 -19.66 2.08
CA ILE A 262 -10.45 -18.95 1.85
C ILE A 262 -10.26 -17.84 0.81
N TYR A 263 -9.22 -17.01 0.96
CA TYR A 263 -8.92 -15.91 0.04
C TYR A 263 -8.59 -16.34 -1.38
N ARG A 264 -8.22 -17.60 -1.62
CA ARG A 264 -8.02 -18.13 -2.98
C ARG A 264 -9.32 -18.45 -3.71
N HIS A 265 -10.45 -18.58 -3.00
CA HIS A 265 -11.72 -18.98 -3.58
C HIS A 265 -12.75 -17.86 -3.45
N GLU A 266 -13.26 -17.37 -4.58
CA GLU A 266 -14.25 -16.28 -4.60
C GLU A 266 -15.52 -16.63 -3.82
N PHE A 267 -16.05 -17.85 -4.00
CA PHE A 267 -17.23 -18.30 -3.28
C PHE A 267 -17.01 -18.30 -1.77
N LEU A 268 -15.91 -18.89 -1.28
CA LEU A 268 -15.60 -18.93 0.14
C LEU A 268 -15.34 -17.54 0.70
N THR A 269 -14.61 -16.68 -0.02
CA THR A 269 -14.34 -15.30 0.39
C THR A 269 -15.65 -14.54 0.57
N LYS A 270 -16.57 -14.63 -0.39
CA LYS A 270 -17.88 -13.99 -0.28
C LYS A 270 -18.71 -14.62 0.83
N ALA A 271 -18.88 -15.94 0.86
CA ALA A 271 -19.72 -16.61 1.85
C ALA A 271 -19.28 -16.33 3.30
N LEU A 272 -17.97 -16.34 3.55
CA LEU A 272 -17.43 -16.23 4.92
C LEU A 272 -17.20 -14.79 5.37
N PHE A 273 -16.93 -13.85 4.45
CA PHE A 273 -16.70 -12.45 4.78
C PHE A 273 -17.89 -11.52 4.49
N CYS A 274 -19.02 -12.05 4.00
CA CYS A 274 -20.29 -11.32 3.92
C CYS A 274 -20.98 -11.15 5.29
N SER A 275 -20.63 -11.96 6.30
CA SER A 275 -21.28 -11.95 7.62
C SER A 275 -20.32 -11.55 8.73
N LEU A 276 -20.60 -10.44 9.42
CA LEU A 276 -19.84 -10.01 10.60
C LEU A 276 -19.81 -11.10 11.69
N GLY A 277 -20.88 -11.89 11.83
CA GLY A 277 -20.95 -12.96 12.82
C GLY A 277 -19.92 -14.06 12.56
N PHE A 278 -19.76 -14.47 11.30
CA PHE A 278 -18.79 -15.49 10.92
C PHE A 278 -17.35 -14.96 11.04
N VAL A 279 -17.10 -13.72 10.65
CA VAL A 279 -15.78 -13.07 10.82
C VAL A 279 -15.39 -13.03 12.30
N LYS A 280 -16.31 -12.64 13.19
CA LYS A 280 -16.08 -12.64 14.65
C LYS A 280 -15.82 -14.05 15.19
N LEU A 281 -16.51 -15.07 14.66
CA LEU A 281 -16.28 -16.47 15.02
C LEU A 281 -14.87 -16.93 14.63
N LEU A 282 -14.44 -16.68 13.40
CA LEU A 282 -13.07 -16.98 12.94
C LEU A 282 -12.01 -16.28 13.78
N GLN A 283 -12.25 -15.00 14.13
CA GLN A 283 -11.37 -14.25 15.01
C GLN A 283 -11.26 -14.91 16.39
N LYS A 284 -12.39 -15.28 17.02
CA LYS A 284 -12.40 -15.98 18.32
C LYS A 284 -11.68 -17.33 18.27
N ALA A 285 -11.89 -18.12 17.21
CA ALA A 285 -11.20 -19.39 17.03
C ALA A 285 -9.68 -19.20 16.89
N THR A 286 -9.26 -18.17 16.14
CA THR A 286 -7.86 -17.80 15.98
C THR A 286 -7.23 -17.36 17.30
N ILE A 287 -7.95 -16.58 18.11
CA ILE A 287 -7.53 -16.15 19.46
C ILE A 287 -7.31 -17.37 20.36
N ALA A 288 -8.30 -18.27 20.41
CA ALA A 288 -8.22 -19.49 21.22
C ALA A 288 -7.03 -20.35 20.81
N TYR A 289 -6.77 -20.51 19.50
CA TYR A 289 -5.62 -21.25 18.98
C TYR A 289 -4.28 -20.62 19.36
N ARG A 290 -4.17 -19.28 19.31
CA ARG A 290 -2.93 -18.56 19.57
C ARG A 290 -2.63 -18.38 21.06
N GLY A 291 -3.59 -18.65 21.94
CA GLY A 291 -3.41 -18.56 23.40
C GLY A 291 -3.09 -17.14 23.91
N ARG A 292 -3.40 -16.09 23.14
CA ARG A 292 -3.17 -14.69 23.50
C ARG A 292 -4.46 -13.87 23.32
N PRO A 293 -4.87 -13.04 24.29
CA PRO A 293 -5.90 -12.04 24.06
C PRO A 293 -5.42 -11.04 23.01
N ILE A 294 -6.30 -10.64 22.10
CA ILE A 294 -6.04 -9.48 21.25
C ILE A 294 -6.36 -8.25 22.10
N GLU A 295 -5.38 -7.37 22.30
CA GLU A 295 -5.69 -5.96 22.55
C GLU A 295 -6.44 -5.47 21.32
N THR A 296 -7.76 -5.33 21.47
CA THR A 296 -8.61 -4.71 20.47
C THR A 296 -8.30 -3.23 20.46
N SER A 297 -7.46 -2.78 19.53
CA SER A 297 -7.42 -1.39 19.06
C SER A 297 -8.59 -1.12 18.13
#